data_AF-A0A060Z4D3-F1
#
_entry.id   AF-A0A060Z4D3-F1
#
_cell.length_a   1.000
_cell.length_b   1.000
_cell.length_c   1.000
_cell.angle_alpha   90.00
_cell.angle_beta   90.00
_cell.angle_gamma   90.00
#
_symmetry.space_group_name_H-M   'P 1'
#
loop_
_entity.id
_entity.type
_entity.pdbx_description
1 polymer ?
#
loop_
_entity_poly.entity_id
_entity_poly.type
_entity_poly.pdbx_seq_one_letter_code
_entity_poly.pdbx_strand_id
1 'polypeptide(L)'
;SCVCVCVCVCVCVCVCVCVSLFVSLICVCVCSGGTVAVQCRWGEGCVCLECPSGQEPIKACWQVEGPGEAIRCQSCPAGTFSDSYDSDQCRPHSSCGVLNKKVVTSGTSHSDAVCGDCLYGFHATAGRTASTLACVRAPPAQSTHVRVVRTVDKGSTGSGGLPVNGTAVRSPEEKSTEYAVFALVPIFCVMGLLGILICNILKKKGYNCTAEKEGGDEENATPQKEGERERHRERHRERHRERHRERETQRETETERETQRERHRERDTETETQRQRHRDRDTETETQRHRDRDTETRERHRDRDTDTETQRQTQRQRHRYLGCAF
;
A
#
# COMPACT_ATOMS: atom_id res chain seq x y z
N SER A 1 -9.12 47.52 7.52
CA SER A 1 -8.07 47.01 8.42
C SER A 1 -8.61 47.03 9.83
N CYS A 2 -8.93 45.87 10.41
CA CYS A 2 -9.40 45.76 11.79
C CYS A 2 -8.20 45.47 12.69
N VAL A 3 -7.99 46.30 13.71
CA VAL A 3 -6.95 46.05 14.73
C VAL A 3 -7.65 45.51 15.96
N CYS A 4 -7.44 44.23 16.26
CA CYS A 4 -7.91 43.61 17.50
C CYS A 4 -6.82 43.78 18.57
N VAL A 5 -7.17 44.45 19.68
CA VAL A 5 -6.31 44.53 20.87
C VAL A 5 -6.97 43.69 21.96
N CYS A 6 -6.35 42.57 22.33
CA CYS A 6 -6.82 41.71 23.41
C CYS A 6 -6.16 42.16 24.72
N VAL A 7 -6.93 42.70 25.66
CA VAL A 7 -6.49 42.92 27.05
C VAL A 7 -7.24 41.94 27.93
N CYS A 8 -6.50 41.04 28.58
CA CYS A 8 -7.05 39.99 29.42
C CYS A 8 -7.55 40.56 30.76
N VAL A 9 -8.84 40.86 30.86
CA VAL A 9 -9.55 40.96 32.15
C VAL A 9 -10.89 40.23 31.98
N CYS A 10 -10.92 38.96 32.39
CA CYS A 10 -12.02 38.00 32.67
C CYS A 10 -13.47 38.16 32.16
N VAL A 11 -13.82 39.09 31.27
CA VAL A 11 -15.11 39.18 30.59
C VAL A 11 -14.85 39.67 29.16
N CYS A 12 -15.00 38.78 28.18
CA CYS A 12 -14.79 39.12 26.78
C CYS A 12 -15.97 39.96 26.27
N VAL A 13 -15.86 41.29 26.31
CA VAL A 13 -16.78 42.19 25.60
C VAL A 13 -16.19 42.49 24.24
N CYS A 14 -16.70 41.83 23.20
CA CYS A 14 -16.31 42.07 21.81
C CYS A 14 -17.21 43.14 21.19
N VAL A 15 -16.70 44.35 20.96
CA VAL A 15 -17.41 45.38 20.19
C VAL A 15 -16.86 45.38 18.76
N CYS A 16 -17.68 44.94 17.81
CA CYS A 16 -17.34 44.93 16.38
C CYS A 16 -17.86 46.21 15.71
N VAL A 17 -16.98 47.07 15.21
CA VAL A 17 -17.35 48.22 14.37
C VAL A 17 -17.01 47.88 12.92
N CYS A 18 -18.04 47.64 12.11
CA CYS A 18 -17.90 47.40 10.67
C CYS A 18 -18.01 48.75 9.93
N VAL A 19 -16.96 49.18 9.22
CA VAL A 19 -17.04 50.33 8.32
C VAL A 19 -17.18 49.80 6.89
N SER A 20 -18.42 49.61 6.47
CA SER A 20 -18.79 49.48 5.05
C SER A 20 -19.37 50.82 4.61
N LEU A 21 -18.94 51.34 3.46
CA LEU A 21 -19.11 52.74 3.04
C LEU A 21 -20.56 53.26 2.87
N PHE A 22 -21.60 52.49 3.17
CA PHE A 22 -22.98 53.00 3.18
C PHE A 22 -23.79 52.34 4.30
N VAL A 23 -24.37 53.20 5.15
CA VAL A 23 -25.32 52.93 6.25
C VAL A 23 -24.70 52.49 7.58
N SER A 24 -24.54 53.47 8.46
CA SER A 24 -24.19 53.32 9.88
C SER A 24 -25.32 52.67 10.66
N LEU A 25 -25.30 51.34 10.83
CA LEU A 25 -26.08 50.66 11.85
C LEU A 25 -25.13 49.99 12.85
N ILE A 26 -25.06 50.54 14.06
CA ILE A 26 -24.29 49.96 15.16
C ILE A 26 -25.18 48.90 15.81
N CYS A 27 -24.95 47.62 15.50
CA CYS A 27 -25.55 46.52 16.25
C CYS A 27 -24.69 46.22 17.49
N VAL A 28 -25.17 46.58 18.67
CA VAL A 28 -24.59 46.15 19.95
C VAL A 28 -25.31 44.87 20.38
N CYS A 29 -24.66 43.72 20.15
CA CYS A 29 -25.16 42.44 20.64
C CYS A 29 -24.63 42.21 22.06
N VAL A 30 -25.49 42.34 23.08
CA VAL A 30 -25.18 41.91 24.44
C VAL A 30 -25.58 40.43 24.55
N CYS A 31 -24.61 39.53 24.53
CA CYS A 31 -24.85 38.12 24.83
C CYS A 31 -24.93 37.95 26.35
N SER A 32 -26.10 38.19 26.93
CA SER A 32 -26.44 37.72 28.27
C SER A 32 -26.66 36.20 28.22
N GLY A 33 -25.97 35.49 29.13
CA GLY A 33 -26.02 34.05 29.38
C GLY A 33 -27.14 33.28 28.69
N GLY A 34 -26.76 32.51 27.68
CA GLY A 34 -27.53 31.40 27.17
C GLY A 34 -26.54 30.28 26.89
N THR A 35 -26.75 29.11 27.47
CA THR A 35 -26.06 27.87 27.13
C THR A 35 -26.28 27.61 25.65
N VAL A 36 -25.33 28.05 24.83
CA VAL A 36 -25.30 27.72 23.41
C VAL A 36 -24.97 26.24 23.35
N ALA A 37 -25.97 25.43 23.02
CA ALA A 37 -25.74 24.06 22.62
C ALA A 37 -24.79 24.11 21.41
N VAL A 38 -23.53 23.75 21.65
CA VAL A 38 -22.50 23.70 20.62
C VAL A 38 -22.93 22.63 19.63
N GLN A 39 -23.38 23.09 18.47
CA GLN A 39 -23.54 22.24 17.30
C GLN A 39 -22.13 21.77 16.91
N CYS A 40 -21.84 20.50 17.13
CA CYS A 40 -20.57 19.88 16.79
C CYS A 40 -20.39 19.86 15.27
N ARG A 41 -19.90 20.95 14.67
CA ARG A 41 -19.24 20.94 13.37
C ARG A 41 -17.74 21.12 13.61
N TRP A 42 -17.12 20.00 13.96
CA TRP A 42 -15.71 19.75 14.25
C TRP A 42 -14.81 21.01 14.29
N GLY A 43 -14.70 21.56 15.50
CA GLY A 43 -13.88 22.70 15.87
C GLY A 43 -14.10 22.95 17.37
N GLU A 44 -13.16 22.48 18.19
CA GLU A 44 -13.08 22.56 19.66
C GLU A 44 -14.28 21.99 20.45
N GLY A 45 -14.11 20.77 21.00
CA GLY A 45 -14.85 20.35 22.21
C GLY A 45 -15.84 19.17 22.10
N CYS A 46 -15.87 18.39 21.03
CA CYS A 46 -16.70 17.18 20.99
C CYS A 46 -16.01 16.06 21.79
N VAL A 47 -16.56 15.70 22.95
CA VAL A 47 -16.07 14.58 23.78
C VAL A 47 -16.69 13.30 23.23
N CYS A 48 -15.89 12.44 22.62
CA CYS A 48 -16.33 11.12 22.18
C CYS A 48 -16.54 10.21 23.40
N LEU A 49 -17.54 9.32 23.31
CA LEU A 49 -17.74 8.30 24.35
C LEU A 49 -16.68 7.21 24.19
N GLU A 50 -15.87 7.01 25.23
CA GLU A 50 -14.92 5.91 25.29
C GLU A 50 -15.59 4.64 25.83
N CYS A 51 -15.42 3.54 25.10
CA CYS A 51 -15.99 2.25 25.43
C CYS A 51 -14.88 1.28 25.87
N PRO A 52 -15.16 0.37 26.82
CA PRO A 52 -14.21 -0.65 27.23
C PRO A 52 -13.99 -1.69 26.12
N SER A 53 -12.87 -2.42 26.23
CA SER A 53 -12.56 -3.53 25.32
C SER A 53 -13.77 -4.44 25.10
N GLY A 54 -13.94 -4.92 23.87
CA GLY A 54 -15.10 -5.70 23.46
C GLY A 54 -16.41 -4.93 23.31
N GLN A 55 -16.37 -3.60 23.37
CA GLN A 55 -17.50 -2.74 23.07
C GLN A 55 -17.10 -1.62 22.11
N GLU A 56 -18.07 -1.15 21.32
CA GLU A 56 -17.97 0.02 20.46
C GLU A 56 -19.13 0.98 20.67
N PRO A 57 -18.97 2.27 20.34
CA PRO A 57 -20.07 3.22 20.31
C PRO A 57 -21.12 2.82 19.25
N ILE A 58 -22.42 2.85 19.60
CA ILE A 58 -23.52 2.56 18.64
C ILE A 58 -23.46 3.45 17.38
N LYS A 59 -22.92 4.66 17.52
CA LYS A 59 -22.63 5.56 16.41
C LYS A 59 -21.18 5.98 16.47
N ALA A 60 -20.52 5.98 15.33
CA ALA A 60 -19.18 6.53 15.19
C ALA A 60 -19.12 7.96 15.74
N CYS A 61 -18.00 8.36 16.35
CA CYS A 61 -17.88 9.72 16.89
C CYS A 61 -18.11 10.82 15.83
N TRP A 62 -17.79 10.56 14.56
CA TRP A 62 -18.03 11.51 13.46
C TRP A 62 -19.50 11.63 13.02
N GLN A 63 -20.37 10.73 13.46
CA GLN A 63 -21.78 10.66 13.08
C GLN A 63 -22.72 11.20 14.18
N VAL A 64 -22.16 11.77 15.24
CA VAL A 64 -22.91 12.34 16.37
C VAL A 64 -23.34 13.76 16.02
N GLU A 65 -24.65 13.98 15.91
CA GLU A 65 -25.21 15.27 15.46
C GLU A 65 -25.31 16.32 16.58
N GLY A 66 -25.12 15.95 17.86
CA GLY A 66 -25.06 16.93 18.94
C GLY A 66 -24.90 16.41 20.38
N PRO A 67 -24.70 17.32 21.34
CA PRO A 67 -24.37 17.03 22.75
C PRO A 67 -25.52 16.45 23.60
N GLY A 68 -26.69 16.20 23.00
CA GLY A 68 -27.86 15.60 23.67
C GLY A 68 -28.14 14.16 23.25
N GLU A 69 -27.34 13.59 22.35
CA GLU A 69 -27.51 12.21 21.91
C GLU A 69 -26.80 11.27 22.90
N ALA A 70 -27.58 10.51 23.65
CA ALA A 70 -27.06 9.52 24.60
C ALA A 70 -26.47 8.32 23.83
N ILE A 71 -25.21 8.43 23.43
CA ILE A 71 -24.44 7.32 22.86
C ILE A 71 -24.23 6.29 23.96
N ARG A 72 -24.39 5.01 23.64
CA ARG A 72 -24.10 3.89 24.54
C ARG A 72 -23.10 2.98 23.87
N CYS A 73 -22.36 2.25 24.69
CA CYS A 73 -21.49 1.19 24.23
C CYS A 73 -22.32 -0.07 23.95
N GLN A 74 -22.04 -0.71 22.83
CA GLN A 74 -22.62 -1.99 22.43
C GLN A 74 -21.49 -3.01 22.27
N SER A 75 -21.76 -4.29 22.53
CA SER A 75 -20.79 -5.36 22.32
C SER A 75 -20.37 -5.49 20.86
N CYS A 76 -19.08 -5.74 20.62
CA CYS A 76 -18.56 -5.94 19.27
C CYS A 76 -19.35 -7.04 18.53
N PRO A 77 -19.73 -6.80 17.25
CA PRO A 77 -20.37 -7.80 16.42
C PRO A 77 -19.44 -9.00 16.14
N ALA A 78 -20.04 -10.13 15.79
CA ALA A 78 -19.30 -11.36 15.50
C ALA A 78 -18.25 -11.14 14.40
N GLY A 79 -17.01 -11.58 14.65
CA GLY A 79 -15.88 -11.40 13.74
C GLY A 79 -15.14 -10.07 13.91
N THR A 80 -15.44 -9.29 14.95
CA THR A 80 -14.72 -8.05 15.29
C THR A 80 -14.30 -8.02 16.75
N PHE A 81 -13.36 -7.14 17.09
CA PHE A 81 -12.83 -6.95 18.44
C PHE A 81 -12.42 -5.50 18.72
N SER A 82 -12.36 -5.17 20.01
CA SER A 82 -11.69 -3.98 20.51
C SER A 82 -10.83 -4.36 21.70
N ASP A 83 -9.54 -4.06 21.64
CA ASP A 83 -8.52 -4.40 22.64
C ASP A 83 -8.18 -3.25 23.60
N SER A 84 -8.64 -2.04 23.30
CA SER A 84 -8.37 -0.81 24.06
C SER A 84 -9.63 -0.16 24.62
N TYR A 85 -9.42 0.81 25.51
CA TYR A 85 -10.45 1.72 26.00
C TYR A 85 -10.42 2.97 25.14
N ASP A 86 -11.25 3.02 24.10
CA ASP A 86 -11.22 4.09 23.10
C ASP A 86 -12.62 4.38 22.52
N SER A 87 -12.69 5.37 21.65
CA SER A 87 -13.92 5.79 20.95
C SER A 87 -14.02 5.22 19.53
N ASP A 88 -13.17 4.25 19.18
CA ASP A 88 -13.13 3.66 17.85
C ASP A 88 -14.19 2.57 17.69
N GLN A 89 -14.49 2.22 16.44
CA GLN A 89 -15.32 1.05 16.12
C GLN A 89 -14.52 -0.24 16.22
N CYS A 90 -15.20 -1.36 16.46
CA CYS A 90 -14.57 -2.67 16.55
C CYS A 90 -13.87 -3.03 15.23
N ARG A 91 -12.65 -3.55 15.36
CA ARG A 91 -11.79 -3.94 14.23
C ARG A 91 -12.08 -5.38 13.83
N PRO A 92 -12.03 -5.74 12.54
CA PRO A 92 -12.26 -7.12 12.11
C PRO A 92 -11.14 -8.05 12.59
N HIS A 93 -11.48 -9.30 12.89
CA HIS A 93 -10.51 -10.34 13.23
C HIS A 93 -9.59 -10.69 12.04
N SER A 94 -8.34 -11.00 12.36
CA SER A 94 -7.37 -11.57 11.44
C SER A 94 -7.87 -12.89 10.85
N SER A 95 -8.10 -12.89 9.54
CA SER A 95 -8.60 -14.05 8.81
C SER A 95 -7.45 -15.00 8.43
N CYS A 96 -7.08 -15.92 9.33
CA CYS A 96 -5.95 -16.83 9.13
C CYS A 96 -6.07 -17.70 7.87
N GLY A 97 -7.30 -18.04 7.46
CA GLY A 97 -7.55 -18.77 6.22
C GLY A 97 -7.05 -18.02 4.98
N VAL A 98 -7.22 -16.70 4.93
CA VAL A 98 -6.75 -15.85 3.82
C VAL A 98 -5.21 -15.80 3.79
N LEU A 99 -4.57 -15.91 4.96
CA LEU A 99 -3.12 -15.97 5.11
C LEU A 99 -2.54 -17.38 4.90
N ASN A 100 -3.36 -18.38 4.55
CA ASN A 100 -2.97 -19.79 4.49
C ASN A 100 -2.29 -20.28 5.79
N LYS A 101 -2.84 -19.88 6.94
CA LYS A 101 -2.36 -20.23 8.28
C LYS A 101 -3.42 -20.98 9.08
N LYS A 102 -2.97 -21.82 10.01
CA LYS A 102 -3.86 -22.45 10.99
C LYS A 102 -4.30 -21.43 12.05
N VAL A 103 -5.57 -21.44 12.42
CA VAL A 103 -6.07 -20.67 13.57
C VAL A 103 -5.56 -21.36 14.83
N VAL A 104 -4.79 -20.63 15.66
CA VAL A 104 -4.30 -21.14 16.95
C VAL A 104 -5.28 -20.77 18.05
N THR A 105 -5.66 -19.49 18.08
CA THR A 105 -6.65 -18.96 19.02
C THR A 105 -7.68 -18.18 18.21
N SER A 106 -8.95 -18.54 18.36
CA SER A 106 -10.05 -17.79 17.76
C SER A 106 -10.13 -16.40 18.36
N GLY A 107 -10.49 -15.41 17.54
CA GLY A 107 -10.72 -14.04 18.01
C GLY A 107 -11.91 -13.99 18.97
N THR A 108 -11.84 -13.09 19.93
CA THR A 108 -12.92 -12.79 20.88
C THR A 108 -13.39 -11.35 20.68
N SER A 109 -14.43 -10.90 21.38
CA SER A 109 -14.77 -9.47 21.39
C SER A 109 -13.61 -8.61 21.89
N HIS A 110 -12.70 -9.14 22.73
CA HIS A 110 -11.64 -8.39 23.37
C HIS A 110 -10.26 -8.55 22.72
N SER A 111 -10.12 -9.47 21.76
CA SER A 111 -8.81 -9.84 21.23
C SER A 111 -8.90 -10.35 19.80
N ASP A 112 -7.86 -10.08 19.02
CA ASP A 112 -7.75 -10.59 17.67
C ASP A 112 -7.61 -12.13 17.61
N ALA A 113 -7.90 -12.71 16.46
CA ALA A 113 -7.58 -14.09 16.13
C ALA A 113 -6.07 -14.25 15.91
N VAL A 114 -5.49 -15.29 16.52
CA VAL A 114 -4.05 -15.57 16.42
C VAL A 114 -3.80 -16.64 15.37
N CYS A 115 -3.08 -16.27 14.32
CA CYS A 115 -2.67 -17.18 13.25
C CYS A 115 -1.33 -17.82 13.57
N GLY A 116 -1.26 -19.15 13.44
CA GLY A 116 -0.05 -19.92 13.67
C GLY A 116 0.70 -20.24 12.38
N ASP A 117 1.23 -21.46 12.34
CA ASP A 117 1.97 -21.99 11.20
C ASP A 117 1.13 -22.07 9.92
N CYS A 118 1.84 -22.16 8.81
CA CYS A 118 1.26 -22.32 7.50
C CYS A 118 0.46 -23.62 7.39
N LEU A 119 -0.64 -23.59 6.62
CA LEU A 119 -1.40 -24.76 6.25
C LEU A 119 -0.56 -25.69 5.36
N TYR A 120 -0.94 -26.97 5.31
CA TYR A 120 -0.27 -27.98 4.50
C TYR A 120 -0.12 -27.53 3.03
N GLY A 121 1.12 -27.60 2.51
CA GLY A 121 1.45 -27.17 1.15
C GLY A 121 1.85 -25.69 1.00
N PHE A 122 1.83 -24.92 2.09
CA PHE A 122 2.26 -23.53 2.13
C PHE A 122 3.46 -23.35 3.07
N HIS A 123 4.34 -22.41 2.74
CA HIS A 123 5.56 -22.13 3.49
C HIS A 123 5.66 -20.65 3.83
N ALA A 124 6.28 -20.34 4.97
CA ALA A 124 6.65 -18.98 5.33
C ALA A 124 7.83 -18.54 4.46
N THR A 125 7.81 -17.30 3.98
CA THR A 125 8.98 -16.70 3.33
C THR A 125 10.11 -16.59 4.36
N ALA A 126 11.30 -17.06 3.99
CA ALA A 126 12.43 -17.22 4.90
C ALA A 126 12.72 -15.91 5.67
N GLY A 127 12.75 -15.99 7.00
CA GLY A 127 13.21 -14.92 7.89
C GLY A 127 12.15 -14.09 8.61
N ARG A 128 10.83 -14.35 8.44
CA ARG A 128 9.79 -13.55 9.12
C ARG A 128 8.60 -14.41 9.59
N THR A 129 8.59 -14.78 10.87
CA THR A 129 7.45 -15.44 11.55
C THR A 129 6.47 -14.42 12.11
N ALA A 130 5.95 -13.52 11.27
CA ALA A 130 4.91 -12.58 11.70
C ALA A 130 3.51 -13.19 11.46
N SER A 131 2.60 -13.04 12.43
CA SER A 131 1.21 -13.52 12.34
C SER A 131 0.44 -12.94 11.15
N THR A 132 0.87 -11.79 10.63
CA THR A 132 0.24 -11.03 9.53
C THR A 132 0.75 -11.39 8.14
N LEU A 133 1.83 -12.16 8.00
CA LEU A 133 2.39 -12.51 6.68
C LEU A 133 1.70 -13.73 6.10
N ALA A 134 1.24 -13.63 4.85
CA ALA A 134 0.63 -14.76 4.14
C ALA A 134 1.66 -15.85 3.81
N CYS A 135 1.27 -17.11 3.96
CA CYS A 135 2.07 -18.23 3.52
C CYS A 135 1.90 -18.47 2.02
N VAL A 136 3.01 -18.78 1.35
CA VAL A 136 3.07 -18.95 -0.11
C VAL A 136 3.22 -20.42 -0.45
N ARG A 137 2.58 -20.86 -1.53
CA ARG A 137 2.73 -22.23 -2.02
C ARG A 137 4.16 -22.43 -2.51
N ALA A 138 4.78 -23.57 -2.17
CA ALA A 138 6.08 -23.89 -2.74
C ALA A 138 5.96 -23.86 -4.29
N PRO A 139 6.88 -23.18 -5.01
CA PRO A 139 6.95 -23.35 -6.44
C PRO A 139 7.18 -24.84 -6.74
N PRO A 140 6.58 -25.39 -7.81
CA PRO A 140 6.86 -26.75 -8.22
C PRO A 140 8.38 -26.89 -8.35
N ALA A 141 8.94 -27.93 -7.73
CA ALA A 141 10.36 -28.23 -7.82
C ALA A 141 10.72 -28.45 -9.29
N GLN A 142 11.16 -27.39 -9.97
CA GLN A 142 11.94 -27.56 -11.18
C GLN A 142 13.25 -28.17 -10.71
N SER A 143 13.41 -29.46 -11.03
CA SER A 143 14.65 -30.23 -10.93
C SER A 143 15.80 -29.41 -11.54
N THR A 144 16.43 -28.58 -10.71
CA THR A 144 17.73 -28.03 -11.01
C THR A 144 18.72 -29.05 -10.51
N HIS A 145 19.20 -29.88 -11.43
CA HIS A 145 20.47 -30.58 -11.26
C HIS A 145 21.56 -29.52 -11.11
N VAL A 146 21.72 -28.95 -9.91
CA VAL A 146 22.92 -28.20 -9.56
C VAL A 146 24.01 -29.24 -9.36
N ARG A 147 24.83 -29.39 -10.39
CA ARG A 147 26.06 -30.17 -10.34
C ARG A 147 26.93 -29.56 -9.24
N VAL A 148 27.00 -30.21 -8.08
CA VAL A 148 27.97 -29.88 -7.03
C VAL A 148 29.36 -30.10 -7.64
N VAL A 149 30.03 -28.99 -7.96
CA VAL A 149 31.47 -29.00 -8.23
C VAL A 149 32.14 -29.32 -6.90
N ARG A 150 32.68 -30.54 -6.78
CA ARG A 150 33.54 -30.90 -5.66
C ARG A 150 34.87 -30.17 -5.86
N THR A 151 35.12 -29.13 -5.07
CA THR A 151 36.50 -28.71 -4.79
C THR A 151 37.03 -29.61 -3.67
N VAL A 152 38.08 -30.36 -3.99
CA VAL A 152 38.85 -31.18 -3.07
C VAL A 152 39.83 -30.28 -2.34
N ASP A 153 39.73 -30.20 -1.02
CA ASP A 153 40.81 -30.05 -0.02
C ASP A 153 40.16 -29.88 1.36
N LYS A 154 40.66 -30.32 2.51
CA LYS A 154 41.56 -31.40 2.91
C LYS A 154 41.40 -31.50 4.45
N GLY A 155 40.93 -32.65 4.93
CA GLY A 155 41.22 -33.21 6.27
C GLY A 155 40.59 -32.59 7.55
N SER A 156 39.75 -33.40 8.21
CA SER A 156 40.02 -34.03 9.53
C SER A 156 38.92 -33.86 10.60
N THR A 157 38.26 -35.00 10.88
CA THR A 157 37.92 -35.61 12.18
C THR A 157 37.73 -34.73 13.43
N GLY A 158 36.60 -34.91 14.13
CA GLY A 158 36.51 -34.64 15.57
C GLY A 158 35.11 -34.35 16.13
N SER A 159 34.60 -35.27 16.94
CA SER A 159 33.34 -35.24 17.68
C SER A 159 33.27 -34.16 18.77
N GLY A 160 32.07 -33.60 18.98
CA GLY A 160 31.46 -33.26 20.28
C GLY A 160 32.16 -32.28 21.23
N GLY A 161 31.44 -31.19 21.57
CA GLY A 161 31.69 -30.42 22.81
C GLY A 161 31.38 -28.92 22.73
N LEU A 162 30.33 -28.49 23.42
CA LEU A 162 30.27 -27.17 24.10
C LEU A 162 30.98 -27.33 25.47
N PRO A 163 31.33 -26.28 26.25
CA PRO A 163 31.15 -24.83 26.03
C PRO A 163 32.36 -23.93 26.42
N VAL A 164 32.16 -22.61 26.33
CA VAL A 164 32.72 -21.49 27.16
C VAL A 164 33.52 -20.41 26.41
N ASN A 165 32.95 -19.20 26.50
CA ASN A 165 33.48 -17.82 26.45
C ASN A 165 34.62 -17.45 25.49
N GLY A 166 34.24 -16.63 24.50
CA GLY A 166 35.06 -15.57 23.94
C GLY A 166 34.24 -14.27 23.86
N THR A 167 34.61 -13.27 24.67
CA THR A 167 34.15 -11.88 24.58
C THR A 167 34.88 -11.12 23.47
N ALA A 168 34.21 -10.06 22.97
CA ALA A 168 34.58 -9.13 21.89
C ALA A 168 34.13 -9.61 20.49
N VAL A 169 33.23 -8.93 19.78
CA VAL A 169 33.18 -7.48 19.49
C VAL A 169 31.71 -7.01 19.38
N ARG A 170 31.43 -5.80 19.87
CA ARG A 170 30.16 -5.08 19.69
C ARG A 170 29.91 -4.79 18.20
N SER A 171 28.69 -5.00 17.70
CA SER A 171 27.85 -3.90 17.23
C SER A 171 26.40 -4.33 16.94
N PRO A 172 25.39 -3.76 17.62
CA PRO A 172 23.99 -3.80 17.21
C PRO A 172 23.70 -2.53 16.41
N GLU A 173 24.09 -2.47 15.14
CA GLU A 173 23.97 -1.21 14.40
C GLU A 173 23.61 -1.47 12.94
N GLU A 174 22.32 -1.64 12.66
CA GLU A 174 21.78 -1.41 11.31
C GLU A 174 20.26 -1.18 11.22
N LYS A 175 19.51 -1.14 12.34
CA LYS A 175 18.07 -0.78 12.33
C LYS A 175 17.68 0.43 13.16
N SER A 176 18.61 1.02 13.92
CA SER A 176 18.30 2.19 14.76
C SER A 176 18.40 3.52 14.02
N THR A 177 19.06 3.56 12.86
CA THR A 177 19.28 4.80 12.09
C THR A 177 18.08 5.17 11.23
N GLU A 178 17.29 4.20 10.76
CA GLU A 178 16.08 4.45 9.96
C GLU A 178 14.99 5.14 10.80
N TYR A 179 14.77 4.68 12.04
CA TYR A 179 13.84 5.33 12.98
C TYR A 179 14.37 6.67 13.52
N ALA A 180 15.70 6.84 13.60
CA ALA A 180 16.29 8.11 14.03
C ALA A 180 15.98 9.24 13.04
N VAL A 181 15.96 8.98 11.73
CA VAL A 181 15.65 10.03 10.73
C VAL A 181 14.20 10.50 10.86
N PHE A 182 13.24 9.58 11.01
CA PHE A 182 11.83 9.92 11.18
C PHE A 182 11.53 10.66 12.48
N ALA A 183 12.36 10.53 13.52
CA ALA A 183 12.25 11.29 14.77
C ALA A 183 13.03 12.61 14.74
N LEU A 184 14.25 12.62 14.21
CA LEU A 184 15.14 13.79 14.20
C LEU A 184 14.63 14.87 13.26
N VAL A 185 14.14 14.52 12.06
CA VAL A 185 13.64 15.49 11.08
C VAL A 185 12.49 16.36 11.64
N PRO A 186 11.41 15.80 12.21
CA PRO A 186 10.36 16.63 12.80
C PRO A 186 10.85 17.42 14.01
N ILE A 187 11.74 16.88 14.84
CA ILE A 187 12.33 17.62 15.97
C ILE A 187 13.14 18.83 15.47
N PHE A 188 14.01 18.66 14.48
CA PHE A 188 14.77 19.75 13.88
C PHE A 188 13.87 20.78 13.19
N CYS A 189 12.79 20.35 12.55
CA CYS A 189 11.79 21.24 11.97
C CYS A 189 11.09 22.07 13.04
N VAL A 190 10.63 21.45 14.14
CA VAL A 190 9.96 22.13 15.24
C VAL A 190 10.92 23.12 15.93
N MET A 191 12.13 22.68 16.26
CA MET A 191 13.18 23.54 16.84
C MET A 191 13.54 24.72 15.91
N GLY A 192 13.62 24.49 14.60
CA GLY A 192 13.90 25.52 13.60
C GLY A 192 12.76 26.52 13.45
N LEU A 193 11.51 26.05 13.39
CA LEU A 193 10.32 26.91 13.30
C LEU A 193 10.12 27.74 14.57
N LEU A 194 10.36 27.15 15.75
CA LEU A 194 10.40 27.87 17.03
C LEU A 194 11.47 28.97 16.99
N GLY A 195 12.67 28.66 16.49
CA GLY A 195 13.74 29.65 16.35
C GLY A 195 13.34 30.84 15.45
N ILE A 196 12.75 30.58 14.28
CA ILE A 196 12.29 31.64 13.36
C ILE A 196 11.15 32.46 13.99
N LEU A 197 10.22 31.80 14.68
CA LEU A 197 9.12 32.46 15.37
C LEU A 197 9.63 33.39 16.47
N ILE A 198 10.58 32.92 17.30
CA ILE A 198 11.23 33.70 18.34
C ILE A 198 11.98 34.88 17.72
N CYS A 199 12.77 34.67 16.65
CA CYS A 199 13.47 35.73 15.95
C CYS A 199 12.51 36.81 15.40
N ASN A 200 11.34 36.42 14.88
CA ASN A 200 10.33 37.37 14.40
C ASN A 200 9.67 38.16 15.53
N ILE A 201 9.48 37.54 16.70
CA ILE A 201 8.95 38.21 17.90
C ILE A 201 9.98 39.21 18.45
N LEU A 202 11.25 38.82 18.49
CA LEU A 202 12.36 39.67 18.92
C LEU A 202 12.55 40.86 17.98
N LYS A 203 12.43 40.63 16.67
CA LYS A 203 12.46 41.67 15.64
C LYS A 203 11.30 42.67 15.79
N LYS A 204 10.11 42.23 16.21
CA LYS A 204 8.96 43.11 16.48
C LYS A 204 9.14 43.95 17.76
N LYS A 205 10.02 43.54 18.67
CA LYS A 205 10.38 44.26 19.91
C LYS A 205 11.69 45.08 19.80
N GLY A 206 12.33 45.11 18.63
CA GLY A 206 13.56 45.88 18.40
C GLY A 206 14.86 45.15 18.80
N TYR A 207 14.78 43.87 19.19
CA TYR A 207 15.96 43.03 19.44
C TYR A 207 16.37 42.38 18.12
N ASN A 208 17.54 42.75 17.60
CA ASN A 208 18.11 42.12 16.41
C ASN A 208 18.84 40.84 16.84
N CYS A 209 18.42 39.68 16.33
CA CYS A 209 19.17 38.44 16.47
C CYS A 209 20.38 38.47 15.54
N THR A 210 21.38 39.26 15.91
CA THR A 210 22.74 39.15 15.38
C THR A 210 23.33 37.87 15.96
N ALA A 211 23.80 36.97 15.09
CA ALA A 211 24.64 35.85 15.51
C ALA A 211 26.03 36.39 15.84
N GLU A 212 26.11 37.29 16.82
CA GLU A 212 27.36 37.70 17.41
C GLU A 212 27.78 36.58 18.35
N LYS A 213 28.60 35.69 17.79
CA LYS A 213 29.55 34.92 18.56
C LYS A 213 30.30 35.94 19.41
N GLU A 214 30.05 35.92 20.72
CA GLU A 214 30.83 36.68 21.69
C GLU A 214 32.29 36.24 21.51
N GLY A 215 33.05 37.11 20.85
CA GLY A 215 34.31 36.81 20.22
C GLY A 215 34.65 38.02 19.37
N GLY A 216 35.26 39.01 20.05
CA GLY A 216 35.65 40.29 19.46
C GLY A 216 36.34 40.14 18.12
N ASP A 217 36.00 41.00 17.18
CA ASP A 217 36.77 42.22 16.94
C ASP A 217 36.08 43.01 15.82
N GLU A 218 36.08 44.34 15.97
CA GLU A 218 35.51 45.31 15.03
C GLU A 218 36.13 45.16 13.63
N GLU A 219 35.32 45.02 12.58
CA GLU A 219 35.78 45.31 11.21
C GLU A 219 34.70 46.02 10.39
N ASN A 220 35.01 47.29 10.10
CA ASN A 220 34.28 48.24 9.29
C ASN A 220 33.96 47.68 7.88
N ALA A 221 32.67 47.50 7.56
CA ALA A 221 32.24 46.97 6.27
C ALA A 221 32.21 48.07 5.18
N THR A 222 33.04 47.92 4.16
CA THR A 222 33.05 48.78 2.96
C THR A 222 32.01 48.34 1.91
N PRO A 223 31.51 49.26 1.06
CA PRO A 223 30.36 49.04 0.15
C PRO A 223 30.57 47.99 -0.95
N GLN A 224 31.81 47.56 -1.22
CA GLN A 224 32.10 46.59 -2.28
C GLN A 224 31.71 45.14 -1.91
N LYS A 225 31.69 44.80 -0.61
CA LYS A 225 31.41 43.44 -0.12
C LYS A 225 29.92 43.06 -0.26
N GLU A 226 29.02 44.04 -0.32
CA GLU A 226 27.58 43.81 -0.52
C GLU A 226 27.24 43.49 -1.98
N GLY A 227 27.82 44.21 -2.95
CA GLY A 227 27.56 43.95 -4.37
C GLY A 227 28.01 42.55 -4.84
N GLU A 228 29.07 42.00 -4.25
CA GLU A 228 29.48 40.61 -4.52
C GLU A 228 28.54 39.58 -3.89
N ARG A 229 28.02 39.86 -2.68
CA ARG A 229 27.04 39.00 -2.00
C ARG A 229 25.71 38.94 -2.76
N GLU A 230 25.26 40.05 -3.34
CA GLU A 230 24.06 40.07 -4.18
C GLU A 230 24.23 39.29 -5.47
N ARG A 231 25.35 39.49 -6.20
CA ARG A 231 25.68 38.70 -7.40
C ARG A 231 25.80 37.20 -7.09
N HIS A 232 26.31 36.84 -5.92
CA HIS A 232 26.35 35.44 -5.49
C HIS A 232 24.95 34.85 -5.22
N ARG A 233 24.05 35.62 -4.59
CA ARG A 233 22.65 35.22 -4.36
C ARG A 233 21.88 35.05 -5.67
N GLU A 234 22.10 35.93 -6.64
CA GLU A 234 21.44 35.87 -7.94
C GLU A 234 21.87 34.63 -8.73
N ARG A 235 23.18 34.35 -8.80
CA ARG A 235 23.72 33.11 -9.39
C ARG A 235 23.20 31.86 -8.70
N HIS A 236 22.99 31.89 -7.38
CA HIS A 236 22.41 30.76 -6.67
C HIS A 236 20.93 30.53 -7.03
N ARG A 237 20.14 31.61 -7.19
CA ARG A 237 18.75 31.54 -7.62
C ARG A 237 18.62 31.01 -9.05
N GLU A 238 19.51 31.45 -9.94
CA GLU A 238 19.52 31.02 -11.34
C GLU A 238 19.83 29.52 -11.46
N ARG A 239 20.88 29.04 -10.77
CA ARG A 239 21.20 27.61 -10.69
C ARG A 239 20.06 26.77 -10.10
N HIS A 240 19.31 27.31 -9.15
CA HIS A 240 18.15 26.61 -8.60
C HIS A 240 17.01 26.49 -9.61
N ARG A 241 16.77 27.54 -10.43
CA ARG A 241 15.78 27.50 -11.50
C ARG A 241 16.17 26.52 -12.61
N GLU A 242 17.45 26.50 -12.99
CA GLU A 242 17.97 25.58 -13.99
C GLU A 242 17.81 24.11 -13.56
N ARG A 243 18.21 23.78 -12.33
CA ARG A 243 17.97 22.45 -11.75
C ARG A 243 16.50 22.05 -11.68
N HIS A 244 15.60 23.01 -11.47
CA HIS A 244 14.16 22.71 -11.48
C HIS A 244 13.69 22.33 -12.89
N ARG A 245 14.10 23.10 -13.91
CA ARG A 245 13.78 22.82 -15.31
C ARG A 245 14.33 21.47 -15.75
N GLU A 246 15.59 21.15 -15.42
CA GLU A 246 16.19 19.85 -15.75
C GLU A 246 15.40 18.69 -15.13
N ARG A 247 14.93 18.83 -13.89
CA ARG A 247 14.11 17.81 -13.22
C ARG A 247 12.75 17.64 -13.89
N GLU A 248 12.13 18.73 -14.34
CA GLU A 248 10.86 18.65 -15.08
C GLU A 248 11.05 17.96 -16.42
N THR A 249 12.08 18.33 -17.19
CA THR A 249 12.40 17.67 -18.47
C THR A 249 12.72 16.18 -18.29
N GLN A 250 13.44 15.81 -17.22
CA GLN A 250 13.71 14.40 -16.92
C GLN A 250 12.42 13.62 -16.64
N ARG A 251 11.48 14.19 -15.87
CA ARG A 251 10.17 13.57 -15.57
C ARG A 251 9.30 13.40 -16.82
N GLU A 252 9.29 14.38 -17.71
CA GLU A 252 8.59 14.29 -18.99
C GLU A 252 9.17 13.16 -19.85
N THR A 253 10.50 13.09 -19.95
CA THR A 253 11.17 12.05 -20.73
C THR A 253 10.96 10.65 -20.13
N GLU A 254 10.88 10.53 -18.80
CA GLU A 254 10.59 9.26 -18.12
C GLU A 254 9.15 8.80 -18.40
N THR A 255 8.18 9.72 -18.30
CA THR A 255 6.78 9.46 -18.64
C THR A 255 6.62 9.01 -20.09
N GLU A 256 7.32 9.65 -21.04
CA GLU A 256 7.28 9.25 -22.45
C GLU A 256 7.84 7.84 -22.67
N ARG A 257 8.95 7.49 -22.01
CA ARG A 257 9.56 6.16 -22.09
C ARG A 257 8.65 5.10 -21.49
N GLU A 258 7.98 5.39 -20.39
CA GLU A 258 7.02 4.48 -19.77
C GLU A 258 5.83 4.22 -20.70
N THR A 259 5.24 5.28 -21.25
CA THR A 259 4.16 5.20 -22.24
C THR A 259 4.58 4.40 -23.48
N GLN A 260 5.83 4.58 -23.97
CA GLN A 260 6.34 3.80 -25.10
C GLN A 260 6.51 2.32 -24.76
N ARG A 261 6.95 1.98 -23.55
CA ARG A 261 7.06 0.59 -23.08
C ARG A 261 5.69 -0.07 -22.96
N GLU A 262 4.68 0.63 -22.46
CA GLU A 262 3.31 0.12 -22.41
C GLU A 262 2.77 -0.21 -23.79
N ARG A 263 2.89 0.72 -24.76
CA ARG A 263 2.48 0.48 -26.15
C ARG A 263 3.18 -0.73 -26.77
N HIS A 264 4.45 -0.97 -26.45
CA HIS A 264 5.17 -2.15 -26.93
C HIS A 264 4.59 -3.44 -26.33
N ARG A 265 4.29 -3.44 -25.02
CA ARG A 265 3.68 -4.60 -24.34
C ARG A 265 2.30 -4.93 -24.89
N GLU A 266 1.48 -3.92 -25.18
CA GLU A 266 0.17 -4.12 -25.80
C GLU A 266 0.31 -4.77 -27.18
N ARG A 267 1.23 -4.26 -28.01
CA ARG A 267 1.50 -4.84 -29.34
C ARG A 267 2.00 -6.29 -29.26
N ASP A 268 2.86 -6.60 -28.31
CA ASP A 268 3.35 -7.97 -28.10
C ASP A 268 2.20 -8.91 -27.70
N THR A 269 1.33 -8.45 -26.80
CA THR A 269 0.15 -9.19 -26.34
C THR A 269 -0.83 -9.44 -27.49
N GLU A 270 -1.07 -8.43 -28.33
CA GLU A 270 -1.91 -8.57 -29.53
C GLU A 270 -1.31 -9.58 -30.51
N THR A 271 0.00 -9.50 -30.75
CA THR A 271 0.72 -10.41 -31.65
C THR A 271 0.65 -11.85 -31.13
N GLU A 272 0.82 -12.07 -29.83
CA GLU A 272 0.71 -13.38 -29.21
C GLU A 272 -0.71 -13.95 -29.33
N THR A 273 -1.72 -13.12 -29.08
CA THR A 273 -3.13 -13.50 -29.24
C THR A 273 -3.45 -13.90 -30.67
N GLN A 274 -2.96 -13.16 -31.67
CA GLN A 274 -3.14 -13.51 -33.08
C GLN A 274 -2.47 -14.85 -33.43
N ARG A 275 -1.24 -15.08 -32.95
CA ARG A 275 -0.53 -16.35 -33.15
C ARG A 275 -1.28 -17.53 -32.54
N GLN A 276 -1.86 -17.34 -31.35
CA GLN A 276 -2.63 -18.39 -30.69
C GLN A 276 -3.90 -18.73 -31.49
N ARG A 277 -4.65 -17.73 -31.94
CA ARG A 277 -5.81 -17.94 -32.81
C ARG A 277 -5.47 -18.66 -34.12
N HIS A 278 -4.30 -18.40 -34.69
CA HIS A 278 -3.84 -19.11 -35.89
C HIS A 278 -3.60 -20.59 -35.58
N ARG A 279 -2.89 -20.91 -34.48
CA ARG A 279 -2.66 -22.30 -34.07
C ARG A 279 -3.96 -23.05 -33.77
N ASP A 280 -4.91 -22.40 -33.11
CA ASP A 280 -6.20 -23.02 -32.79
C ASP A 280 -6.96 -23.36 -34.07
N ARG A 281 -6.97 -22.46 -35.06
CA ARG A 281 -7.58 -22.69 -36.37
C ARG A 281 -6.87 -23.81 -37.15
N ASP A 282 -5.54 -23.88 -37.11
CA ASP A 282 -4.80 -24.96 -37.76
C ASP A 282 -5.15 -26.32 -37.12
N THR A 283 -5.23 -26.36 -35.79
CA THR A 283 -5.59 -27.55 -35.01
C THR A 283 -7.02 -28.02 -35.33
N GLU A 284 -7.96 -27.08 -35.41
CA GLU A 284 -9.35 -27.36 -35.79
C GLU A 284 -9.43 -27.93 -37.20
N THR A 285 -8.70 -27.33 -38.14
CA THR A 285 -8.63 -27.78 -39.54
C THR A 285 -8.05 -29.20 -39.65
N GLU A 286 -6.99 -29.50 -38.91
CA GLU A 286 -6.37 -30.83 -38.89
C GLU A 286 -7.32 -31.87 -38.29
N THR A 287 -8.00 -31.52 -37.19
CA THR A 287 -8.99 -32.39 -36.54
C THR A 287 -10.15 -32.71 -37.49
N GLN A 288 -10.64 -31.72 -38.24
CA GLN A 288 -11.70 -31.91 -39.21
C GLN A 288 -11.28 -32.86 -40.34
N ARG A 289 -10.07 -32.66 -40.91
CA ARG A 289 -9.51 -33.56 -41.92
C ARG A 289 -9.37 -35.00 -41.43
N HIS A 290 -9.00 -35.20 -40.16
CA HIS A 290 -8.92 -36.54 -39.57
C HIS A 290 -10.30 -37.19 -39.49
N ARG A 291 -11.32 -36.47 -39.02
CA ARG A 291 -12.70 -36.99 -38.96
C ARG A 291 -13.24 -37.34 -40.34
N ASP A 292 -12.97 -36.53 -41.35
CA ASP A 292 -13.40 -36.79 -42.72
C ASP A 292 -12.75 -38.07 -43.26
N ARG A 293 -11.44 -38.25 -43.04
CA ARG A 293 -10.71 -39.47 -43.43
C ARG A 293 -11.23 -40.72 -42.69
N ASP A 294 -11.54 -40.61 -41.40
CA ASP A 294 -12.12 -41.72 -40.63
C ASP A 294 -13.51 -42.11 -41.15
N THR A 295 -14.31 -41.11 -41.51
CA THR A 295 -15.66 -41.31 -42.09
C THR A 295 -15.56 -42.00 -43.44
N GLU A 296 -14.70 -41.51 -44.32
CA GLU A 296 -14.44 -42.12 -45.63
C GLU A 296 -13.96 -43.57 -45.50
N THR A 297 -13.07 -43.83 -44.53
CA THR A 297 -12.56 -45.19 -44.28
C THR A 297 -13.69 -46.12 -43.81
N ARG A 298 -14.56 -45.66 -42.90
CA ARG A 298 -15.73 -46.43 -42.44
C ARG A 298 -16.71 -46.73 -43.56
N GLU A 299 -16.96 -45.77 -44.44
CA GLU A 299 -17.84 -45.97 -45.61
C GLU A 299 -17.28 -47.03 -46.55
N ARG A 300 -15.99 -46.95 -46.91
CA ARG A 300 -15.36 -48.00 -47.74
C ARG A 300 -15.42 -49.39 -47.11
N HIS A 301 -15.34 -49.49 -45.78
CA HIS A 301 -15.51 -50.77 -45.09
C HIS A 301 -16.94 -51.30 -45.23
N ARG A 302 -17.96 -50.44 -45.04
CA ARG A 302 -19.37 -50.84 -45.24
C ARG A 302 -19.65 -51.29 -46.67
N ASP A 303 -19.12 -50.58 -47.67
CA ASP A 303 -19.31 -50.94 -49.08
C ASP A 303 -18.69 -52.32 -49.37
N ARG A 304 -17.47 -52.55 -48.89
CA ARG A 304 -16.79 -53.86 -49.04
C ARG A 304 -17.56 -54.99 -48.35
N ASP A 305 -18.12 -54.76 -47.17
CA ASP A 305 -18.93 -55.76 -46.46
C ASP A 305 -20.22 -56.07 -47.23
N THR A 306 -20.89 -55.04 -47.76
CA THR A 306 -22.08 -55.15 -48.61
C THR A 306 -21.80 -55.94 -49.88
N ASP A 307 -20.70 -55.67 -50.58
CA ASP A 307 -20.27 -56.40 -51.77
C ASP A 307 -19.99 -57.88 -51.44
N THR A 308 -19.31 -58.14 -50.32
CA THR A 308 -18.99 -59.49 -49.86
C THR A 308 -20.26 -60.28 -49.55
N GLU A 309 -21.24 -59.65 -48.90
CA GLU A 309 -22.54 -60.27 -48.63
C GLU A 309 -23.30 -60.58 -49.91
N THR A 310 -23.33 -59.63 -50.86
CA THR A 310 -23.99 -59.78 -52.16
C THR A 310 -23.38 -60.94 -52.96
N GLN A 311 -22.06 -61.08 -52.97
CA GLN A 311 -21.38 -62.21 -53.61
C GLN A 311 -21.75 -63.54 -52.95
N ARG A 312 -21.77 -63.61 -51.61
CA ARG A 312 -22.18 -64.82 -50.87
C ARG A 312 -23.63 -65.21 -51.17
N GLN A 313 -24.55 -64.24 -51.25
CA GLN A 313 -25.95 -64.49 -51.61
C GLN A 313 -26.07 -65.02 -53.05
N THR A 314 -25.36 -64.41 -54.00
CA THR A 314 -25.33 -64.84 -55.41
C THR A 314 -24.78 -66.26 -55.55
N GLN A 315 -23.72 -66.59 -54.81
CA GLN A 315 -23.14 -67.93 -54.79
C GLN A 315 -24.11 -68.97 -54.19
N ARG A 316 -24.81 -68.63 -53.10
CA ARG A 316 -25.86 -69.48 -52.52
C ARG A 316 -27.02 -69.71 -53.50
N GLN A 317 -27.45 -68.67 -54.23
CA GLN A 317 -28.48 -68.80 -55.25
C GLN A 317 -28.03 -69.69 -56.41
N ARG A 318 -26.80 -69.54 -56.90
CA ARG A 318 -26.21 -70.43 -57.91
C ARG A 318 -26.19 -71.89 -57.44
N HIS A 319 -25.72 -72.16 -56.22
CA HIS A 319 -25.70 -73.52 -55.66
C HIS A 319 -27.10 -74.13 -55.53
N ARG A 320 -28.11 -73.31 -55.17
CA ARG A 320 -29.51 -73.73 -55.10
C ARG A 320 -30.08 -74.05 -56.50
N TYR A 321 -29.70 -73.30 -57.53
CA TYR A 321 -30.14 -73.56 -58.92
C TYR A 321 -29.49 -74.82 -59.51
N LEU A 322 -28.20 -75.05 -59.25
CA LEU A 322 -27.47 -76.24 -59.69
C LEU A 322 -27.89 -77.52 -58.94
N GLY A 323 -28.35 -77.40 -57.69
CA GLY A 323 -28.87 -78.53 -56.91
C GLY A 323 -30.26 -79.03 -57.31
N CYS A 324 -31.03 -78.27 -58.11
CA CYS A 324 -32.33 -78.68 -58.64
C CYS A 324 -32.25 -79.29 -60.06
N ALA A 325 -31.04 -79.48 -60.60
CA ALA A 325 -30.81 -79.97 -61.97
C ALA A 325 -30.47 -81.47 -62.05
N PHE A 326 -30.76 -82.25 -61.01
CA PHE A 326 -30.64 -83.71 -60.96
C PHE A 326 -31.95 -84.36 -60.53
#